data_AF-A8G303-F1
#
_entry.id   AF-A8G303-F1
#
_cell.length_a   1.000
_cell.length_b   1.000
_cell.length_c   1.000
_cell.angle_alpha   90.00
_cell.angle_beta   90.00
_cell.angle_gamma   90.00
#
_symmetry.space_group_name_H-M   'P 1'
#
loop_
_entity.id
_entity.type
_entity.pdbx_description
1 polymer ?
#
loop_
_entity_poly.entity_id
_entity_poly.type
_entity_poly.pdbx_seq_one_letter_code
_entity_poly.pdbx_strand_id
1 'polypeptide(L)'
;MAVDRELLKEVTQELWNTVKKLRPEIDKETRLQLVLKALLTIGDLPDQLQAAMVVGVCAEMDKSDIDTNSQTKDRTGVDTSSGRKVVRRSSAK
;
A
#
# COMPACT_ATOMS: atom_id res chain seq x y z
N MET A 1 25.19 5.10 -18.66
CA MET A 1 24.12 5.80 -17.94
C MET A 1 24.24 5.42 -16.49
N ALA A 2 24.61 6.35 -15.60
CA ALA A 2 24.55 6.06 -14.16
C ALA A 2 23.07 6.11 -13.75
N VAL A 3 22.58 5.08 -13.09
CA VAL A 3 21.22 5.10 -12.54
C VAL A 3 21.23 6.01 -11.32
N ASP A 4 20.33 7.00 -11.31
CA ASP A 4 20.12 7.86 -10.17
C ASP A 4 19.42 7.04 -9.07
N ARG A 5 20.14 6.84 -7.96
CA ARG A 5 19.68 6.00 -6.85
C ARG A 5 18.56 6.66 -6.05
N GLU A 6 18.52 7.98 -6.01
CA GLU A 6 17.48 8.72 -5.30
C GLU A 6 16.18 8.64 -6.09
N LEU A 7 16.26 8.90 -7.40
CA LEU A 7 15.14 8.72 -8.31
C LEU A 7 14.59 7.29 -8.27
N LEU A 8 15.46 6.27 -8.31
CA LEU A 8 15.02 4.86 -8.26
C LEU A 8 14.26 4.53 -6.97
N LYS A 9 14.65 5.13 -5.83
CA LYS A 9 13.92 4.98 -4.56
C LYS A 9 12.55 5.64 -4.62
N GLU A 10 12.45 6.87 -5.13
CA GLU A 10 11.19 7.59 -5.26
C GLU A 10 10.20 6.84 -6.16
N VAL A 11 10.67 6.42 -7.35
CA VAL A 11 9.87 5.64 -8.30
C VAL A 11 9.41 4.33 -7.67
N THR A 12 10.28 3.64 -6.93
CA THR A 12 9.92 2.42 -6.22
C THR A 12 8.80 2.66 -5.21
N GLN A 13 8.90 3.72 -4.42
CA GLN A 13 7.87 4.07 -3.43
C GLN A 13 6.54 4.44 -4.09
N GLU A 14 6.59 5.19 -5.17
CA GLU A 14 5.40 5.59 -5.92
C GLU A 14 4.71 4.38 -6.56
N LEU A 15 5.47 3.47 -7.17
CA LEU A 15 4.96 2.22 -7.73
C LEU A 15 4.34 1.33 -6.64
N TRP A 16 5.03 1.16 -5.51
CA TRP A 16 4.51 0.38 -4.38
C TRP A 16 3.16 0.91 -3.89
N ASN A 17 3.08 2.23 -3.68
CA ASN A 17 1.86 2.89 -3.23
C ASN A 17 0.74 2.82 -4.28
N THR A 18 1.08 2.93 -5.56
CA THR A 18 0.12 2.82 -6.67
C THR A 18 -0.47 1.43 -6.74
N VAL A 19 0.36 0.39 -6.67
CA VAL A 19 -0.12 -1.00 -6.65
C VAL A 19 -1.00 -1.25 -5.42
N LYS A 20 -0.59 -0.75 -4.24
CA LYS A 20 -1.39 -0.87 -3.01
C LYS A 20 -2.76 -0.20 -3.13
N LYS A 21 -2.86 0.95 -3.81
CA LYS A 21 -4.14 1.66 -4.05
C LYS A 21 -5.01 0.95 -5.08
N LEU A 22 -4.42 0.45 -6.18
CA LEU A 22 -5.16 -0.18 -7.28
C LEU A 22 -5.59 -1.62 -6.99
N ARG A 23 -4.79 -2.35 -6.19
CA ARG A 23 -4.96 -3.77 -5.91
C ARG A 23 -4.70 -4.04 -4.42
N PRO A 24 -5.55 -3.54 -3.51
CA PRO A 24 -5.35 -3.73 -2.07
C PRO A 24 -5.40 -5.20 -1.63
N GLU A 25 -6.05 -6.06 -2.42
CA GLU A 25 -6.24 -7.48 -2.12
C GLU A 25 -5.02 -8.37 -2.37
N ILE A 26 -4.00 -7.89 -3.09
CA ILE A 26 -2.80 -8.71 -3.33
C ILE A 26 -1.88 -8.68 -2.13
N ASP A 27 -1.27 -9.83 -1.87
CA ASP A 27 -0.29 -9.99 -0.82
C ASP A 27 1.02 -9.25 -1.14
N LYS A 28 1.86 -9.15 -0.11
CA LYS A 28 3.09 -8.35 -0.13
C LYS A 28 4.11 -8.89 -1.14
N GLU A 29 4.22 -10.22 -1.25
CA GLU A 29 5.17 -10.86 -2.15
C GLU A 29 4.77 -10.60 -3.59
N THR A 30 3.48 -10.80 -3.92
CA THR A 30 2.94 -10.48 -5.24
C THR A 30 3.13 -9.00 -5.60
N ARG A 31 2.97 -8.09 -4.63
CA ARG A 31 3.22 -6.65 -4.83
C ARG A 31 4.69 -6.35 -5.15
N LEU A 32 5.62 -6.92 -4.38
CA LEU A 32 7.06 -6.78 -4.61
C LEU A 32 7.44 -7.28 -6.02
N GLN A 33 6.91 -8.46 -6.40
CA GLN A 33 7.14 -9.02 -7.73
C GLN A 33 6.63 -8.09 -8.84
N LEU A 34 5.46 -7.46 -8.65
CA LEU A 34 4.91 -6.49 -9.60
C LEU A 34 5.80 -5.25 -9.76
N VAL A 35 6.31 -4.69 -8.65
CA VAL A 35 7.20 -3.53 -8.68
C VAL A 35 8.51 -3.87 -9.40
N LEU A 36 9.16 -4.98 -9.03
CA LEU A 36 10.38 -5.45 -9.68
C LEU A 36 10.16 -5.71 -11.18
N LYS A 37 9.05 -6.38 -11.53
CA LYS A 37 8.72 -6.69 -12.92
C LYS A 37 8.48 -5.41 -13.73
N ALA A 38 7.82 -4.40 -13.17
CA ALA A 38 7.61 -3.12 -13.84
C ALA A 38 8.95 -2.43 -14.16
N LEU A 39 9.84 -2.31 -13.18
CA LEU A 39 11.15 -1.67 -13.35
C LEU A 39 12.05 -2.42 -14.35
N LEU A 40 12.03 -3.75 -14.31
CA LEU A 40 12.73 -4.59 -15.31
C LEU A 40 12.15 -4.41 -16.73
N THR A 41 10.83 -4.29 -16.85
CA THR A 41 10.17 -4.14 -18.16
C THR A 41 10.46 -2.79 -18.80
N ILE A 42 10.57 -1.73 -17.99
CA ILE A 42 10.88 -0.37 -18.46
C ILE A 42 12.38 -0.24 -18.80
N GLY A 43 13.24 -1.03 -18.15
CA GLY A 43 14.69 -0.99 -18.34
C GLY A 43 15.41 -0.11 -17.32
N ASP A 44 14.72 0.34 -16.28
CA ASP A 44 15.27 1.16 -15.18
C ASP A 44 16.10 0.34 -14.17
N LEU A 45 16.15 -0.98 -14.37
CA LEU A 45 16.79 -1.92 -13.43
C LEU A 45 17.85 -2.78 -14.15
N PRO A 46 18.98 -2.18 -14.56
CA PRO A 46 20.01 -2.84 -15.37
C PRO A 46 20.89 -3.84 -14.62
N ASP A 47 20.93 -3.82 -13.28
CA ASP A 47 21.82 -4.66 -12.49
C ASP A 47 21.16 -5.26 -11.24
N GLN A 48 21.79 -6.31 -10.70
CA GLN A 48 21.31 -7.02 -9.52
C GLN A 48 21.45 -6.21 -8.22
N LEU A 49 22.37 -5.23 -8.18
CA LEU A 49 22.58 -4.39 -7.00
C LEU A 49 21.38 -3.45 -6.79
N GLN A 50 20.87 -2.88 -7.87
CA GLN A 50 19.69 -2.03 -7.89
C GLN A 50 18.43 -2.85 -7.58
N ALA A 51 18.35 -4.10 -8.06
CA ALA A 51 17.28 -5.01 -7.65
C ALA A 51 17.25 -5.23 -6.13
N ALA A 52 18.41 -5.49 -5.53
CA ALA A 52 18.52 -5.66 -4.08
C ALA A 52 18.11 -4.39 -3.33
N MET A 53 18.45 -3.21 -3.85
CA MET A 53 18.02 -1.94 -3.28
C MET A 53 16.50 -1.77 -3.31
N VAL A 54 15.85 -2.08 -4.44
CA VAL A 54 14.39 -2.02 -4.58
C VAL A 54 13.69 -2.96 -3.59
N VAL A 55 14.22 -4.18 -3.43
CA VAL A 55 13.73 -5.13 -2.42
C VAL A 55 13.86 -4.55 -1.01
N GLY A 56 15.00 -3.92 -0.70
CA GLY A 56 15.23 -3.24 0.58
C GLY A 56 14.22 -2.13 0.85
N VAL A 57 13.99 -1.23 -0.12
CA VAL A 57 13.01 -0.14 0.00
C VAL A 57 11.61 -0.68 0.22
N CYS A 58 11.19 -1.69 -0.54
CA CYS A 58 9.88 -2.31 -0.37
C CYS A 58 9.71 -2.95 1.02
N ALA A 59 10.77 -3.57 1.55
CA ALA A 59 10.76 -4.14 2.90
C ALA A 59 10.67 -3.07 4.00
N GLU A 60 11.28 -1.89 3.80
CA GLU A 60 11.14 -0.75 4.72
C GLU A 60 9.70 -0.21 4.71
N MET A 61 9.12 -0.04 3.52
CA MET A 61 7.73 0.41 3.38
C MET A 61 6.74 -0.56 4.04
N ASP A 62 7.00 -1.86 3.95
CA ASP A 62 6.16 -2.87 4.60
C ASP A 62 6.14 -2.73 6.14
N LYS A 63 7.28 -2.39 6.75
CA LYS A 63 7.37 -2.17 8.21
C LYS A 63 6.57 -0.92 8.60
N SER A 64 6.71 0.16 7.83
CA SER A 64 6.01 1.42 8.10
C SER A 64 4.47 1.29 8.07
N ASP A 65 3.95 0.36 7.26
CA ASP A 65 2.50 0.08 7.19
C ASP A 65 1.96 -0.57 8.48
N ILE A 66 2.77 -1.36 9.17
CA ILE A 66 2.39 -2.04 10.42
C ILE A 66 2.37 -1.03 11.58
N ASP A 67 3.35 -0.13 11.62
CA ASP A 67 3.45 0.92 12.63
C ASP A 67 2.32 1.96 12.49
N THR A 68 1.94 2.30 11.26
CA THR A 68 0.87 3.28 10.99
C THR A 68 -0.51 2.73 11.31
N ASN A 69 -0.77 1.44 11.05
CA ASN A 69 -2.06 0.80 11.34
C ASN A 69 -2.34 0.66 12.85
N SER A 70 -1.30 0.73 13.69
CA SER A 70 -1.42 0.75 15.15
C SER A 70 -1.88 2.11 15.70
N GLN A 71 -1.80 3.19 14.92
CA GLN A 71 -2.16 4.55 15.35
C GLN A 71 -3.52 5.04 14.83
N THR A 72 -4.21 4.30 13.95
CA THR A 72 -5.46 4.75 13.30
C THR A 72 -6.74 4.06 13.81
N LYS A 73 -6.72 3.44 14.99
CA LYS A 73 -7.92 2.81 15.58
C LYS A 73 -8.65 3.64 16.64
N ASP A 74 -8.22 4.88 16.89
CA ASP A 74 -8.89 5.81 17.80
C ASP A 74 -9.06 7.17 17.12
N ARG A 75 -10.13 7.33 16.32
CA ARG A 75 -10.79 8.62 16.00
C ARG A 75 -11.90 8.45 14.97
N THR A 76 -13.04 7.91 15.39
CA THR A 76 -14.38 8.37 14.94
C THR A 76 -15.43 7.98 15.98
N GLY A 77 -15.27 8.48 17.22
CA GLY A 77 -16.41 8.73 18.09
C GLY A 77 -17.00 10.08 17.69
N VAL A 78 -17.90 10.09 16.70
CA VAL A 78 -18.79 11.23 16.45
C VAL A 78 -20.13 10.88 17.08
N ASP A 79 -20.30 11.40 18.28
CA ASP A 79 -21.57 11.52 18.99
C ASP A 79 -22.50 12.41 18.15
N THR A 80 -23.43 11.81 17.42
CA THR A 80 -24.57 12.51 16.84
C THR A 80 -25.80 12.10 17.63
N SER A 81 -26.07 12.88 18.68
CA SER A 81 -27.41 13.11 19.20
C SER A 81 -28.39 13.38 18.06
N SER A 82 -29.12 12.34 17.63
CA SER A 82 -30.35 12.50 16.87
C SER A 82 -31.28 11.33 17.15
N GLY A 83 -32.17 11.55 18.13
CA GLY A 83 -33.23 10.63 18.44
C GLY A 83 -34.21 10.47 17.28
N ARG A 84 -34.33 9.24 16.77
CA ARG A 84 -35.60 8.66 16.30
C ARG A 84 -35.47 7.14 16.14
N LYS A 85 -36.03 6.39 17.09
CA LYS A 85 -36.27 4.95 16.93
C LYS A 85 -37.28 4.73 15.81
N VAL A 86 -36.87 4.12 14.70
CA VAL A 86 -37.81 3.54 13.72
C VAL A 86 -37.87 2.04 13.97
N VAL A 87 -38.94 1.62 14.64
CA VAL A 87 -39.30 0.21 14.83
C VAL A 87 -39.91 -0.30 13.52
N ARG A 88 -39.22 -1.20 12.82
CA ARG A 88 -39.81 -1.96 11.71
C ARG A 88 -40.56 -3.16 12.28
N ARG A 89 -41.89 -3.13 12.20
CA ARG A 89 -42.77 -4.26 12.54
C ARG A 89 -42.64 -5.34 11.48
N SER A 90 -42.28 -6.55 11.89
CA SER A 90 -42.42 -7.77 11.10
C SER A 90 -43.89 -8.19 11.09
N SER A 91 -44.52 -8.20 9.91
CA SER A 91 -45.79 -8.89 9.71
C SER A 91 -45.52 -10.17 8.93
N ALA A 92 -45.63 -11.29 9.64
CA ALA A 92 -45.83 -12.60 9.08
C ALA A 92 -47.21 -12.66 8.39
N LYS A 93 -47.28 -13.36 7.26
CA LYS A 93 -48.47 -14.05 6.80
C LYS A 93 -48.07 -15.24 5.94
#